data_AF-A0A956T727-F1
#
_entry.id   AF-A0A956T727-F1
#
_cell.length_a   1.000
_cell.length_b   1.000
_cell.length_c   1.000
_cell.angle_alpha   90.00
_cell.angle_beta   90.00
_cell.angle_gamma   90.00
#
_symmetry.space_group_name_H-M   'P 1'
#
loop_
_entity.id
_entity.type
_entity.pdbx_description
1 polymer ?
#
loop_
_entity_poly.entity_id
_entity_poly.type
_entity_poly.pdbx_seq_one_letter_code
_entity_poly.pdbx_strand_id
1 'polypeptide(L)'
;MKFDVVSKALYTDAGELIKVLHCPHRMRWQQLKPQASSSDRLCSTCEHPVLNTAQLSDSEVLAAVRADPGTCVCVWASQSNVTLLRNQTAEPQADRCD
;
A
#
# COMPACT_ATOMS: atom_id res chain seq x y z
N MET A 1 -5.09 8.96 -5.39
CA MET A 1 -5.53 7.55 -5.18
C MET A 1 -6.43 7.48 -3.95
N LYS A 2 -7.23 6.42 -3.81
CA LYS A 2 -8.18 6.24 -2.69
C LYS A 2 -7.92 4.92 -1.98
N PHE A 3 -7.82 4.93 -0.65
CA PHE A 3 -7.58 3.73 0.14
C PHE A 3 -8.70 3.48 1.14
N ASP A 4 -9.35 2.32 1.03
CA ASP A 4 -10.36 1.86 1.98
C ASP A 4 -9.66 1.12 3.13
N VAL A 5 -9.74 1.72 4.32
CA VAL A 5 -9.07 1.20 5.52
C VAL A 5 -9.75 -0.05 6.10
N VAL A 6 -11.01 -0.30 5.75
CA VAL A 6 -11.81 -1.44 6.22
C VAL A 6 -11.55 -2.64 5.33
N SER A 7 -11.77 -2.50 4.02
CA SER A 7 -11.55 -3.58 3.06
C SER A 7 -10.08 -3.77 2.67
N LYS A 8 -9.20 -2.83 3.08
CA LYS A 8 -7.79 -2.77 2.67
C LYS A 8 -7.63 -2.66 1.15
N ALA A 9 -8.64 -2.17 0.44
CA ALA A 9 -8.61 -2.01 -1.00
C ALA A 9 -8.06 -0.63 -1.40
N LEU A 10 -7.11 -0.64 -2.33
CA LEU A 10 -6.53 0.54 -2.96
C LEU A 10 -7.15 0.75 -4.34
N TYR A 11 -7.61 1.96 -4.61
CA TYR A 11 -8.24 2.36 -5.86
C TYR A 11 -7.55 3.56 -6.48
N THR A 12 -7.67 3.71 -7.80
CA THR A 12 -7.34 4.94 -8.50
C THR A 12 -8.34 6.05 -8.13
N ASP A 13 -8.02 7.30 -8.47
CA ASP A 13 -8.95 8.41 -8.26
C ASP A 13 -10.21 8.27 -9.12
N ALA A 14 -10.10 7.58 -10.26
CA ALA A 14 -11.21 7.18 -11.13
C ALA A 14 -12.07 6.03 -10.58
N GLY A 15 -11.69 5.41 -9.46
CA GLY A 15 -12.44 4.33 -8.82
C GLY A 15 -12.11 2.93 -9.34
N GLU A 16 -11.05 2.77 -10.14
CA GLU A 16 -10.57 1.46 -10.56
C GLU A 16 -9.80 0.79 -9.41
N LEU A 17 -10.04 -0.51 -9.19
CA LEU A 17 -9.31 -1.30 -8.19
C LEU A 17 -7.85 -1.50 -8.64
N ILE A 18 -6.91 -1.00 -7.84
CA ILE A 18 -5.48 -1.24 -8.02
C ILE A 18 -5.10 -2.58 -7.40
N LYS A 19 -5.39 -2.76 -6.11
CA LYS A 19 -5.04 -3.96 -5.35
C LYS A 19 -5.81 -4.03 -4.03
N VAL A 20 -6.14 -5.23 -3.58
CA VAL A 20 -6.52 -5.46 -2.18
C VAL A 20 -5.26 -5.85 -1.40
N LEU A 21 -4.93 -5.06 -0.37
CA LEU A 21 -3.78 -5.29 0.49
C LEU A 21 -4.06 -6.43 1.47
N HIS A 22 -3.17 -7.42 1.46
CA HIS A 22 -3.21 -8.54 2.37
C HIS A 22 -1.80 -9.09 2.60
N CYS A 23 -1.26 -8.88 3.80
CA CYS A 23 -0.01 -9.52 4.22
C CYS A 23 -0.31 -10.62 5.26
N PRO A 24 -0.09 -11.91 4.94
CA PRO A 24 -0.29 -13.02 5.89
C PRO A 24 0.57 -12.87 7.16
N HIS A 25 1.73 -12.22 7.02
CA HIS A 25 2.72 -12.05 8.08
C HIS A 25 2.59 -10.73 8.84
N ARG A 26 1.69 -9.83 8.42
CA ARG A 26 1.42 -8.52 9.06
C ARG A 26 2.70 -7.74 9.37
N MET A 27 3.60 -7.70 8.39
CA MET A 27 4.91 -7.07 8.52
C MET A 27 4.77 -5.56 8.68
N ARG A 28 5.50 -4.98 9.65
CA ARG A 28 5.61 -3.53 9.79
C ARG A 28 6.74 -2.98 8.94
N TRP A 29 6.62 -1.75 8.46
CA TRP A 29 7.63 -1.08 7.63
C TRP A 29 9.04 -1.12 8.24
N GLN A 30 9.16 -0.97 9.57
CA GLN A 30 10.44 -1.03 10.28
C GLN A 30 11.10 -2.41 10.25
N GLN A 31 10.33 -3.47 10.00
CA GLN A 31 10.82 -4.85 9.89
C GLN A 31 11.28 -5.20 8.46
N LEU A 32 10.98 -4.35 7.47
CA LEU A 32 11.41 -4.52 6.09
C LEU A 32 12.84 -4.00 5.90
N LYS A 33 13.62 -4.70 5.08
CA LYS A 33 15.00 -4.33 4.78
C LYS A 33 15.01 -3.14 3.81
N PRO A 34 15.76 -2.06 4.08
CA PRO A 34 15.90 -0.96 3.13
C PRO A 34 16.63 -1.45 1.87
N GLN A 35 16.19 -0.98 0.70
CA GLN A 35 16.99 -1.13 -0.52
C GLN A 35 17.92 0.07 -0.67
N ALA A 36 19.19 -0.19 -1.03
CA ALA A 36 20.27 0.81 -0.98
C ALA A 36 20.05 2.02 -1.90
N SER A 37 19.15 1.95 -2.87
CA SER A 37 19.01 2.94 -3.95
C SER A 37 17.55 3.37 -4.20
N SER A 38 16.61 2.94 -3.35
CA SER A 38 15.18 3.25 -3.50
C SER A 38 14.56 3.57 -2.15
N SER A 39 13.48 4.35 -2.15
CA SER A 39 12.56 4.48 -1.01
C SER A 39 11.78 3.19 -0.73
N ASP A 40 11.90 2.20 -1.60
CA ASP A 40 11.32 0.87 -1.46
C ASP A 40 12.06 0.03 -0.44
N ARG A 41 11.38 -1.00 0.03
CA ARG A 41 11.94 -1.96 0.97
C ARG A 41 11.73 -3.38 0.47
N LEU A 42 12.48 -4.31 1.02
CA LEU A 42 12.33 -5.73 0.76
C LEU A 42 11.70 -6.42 1.96
N CYS A 43 10.65 -7.19 1.73
CA CYS A 43 10.11 -8.08 2.75
C CYS A 43 11.06 -9.26 2.96
N SER A 44 11.57 -9.43 4.19
CA SER A 44 12.46 -10.54 4.53
C SER A 44 11.75 -11.89 4.61
N THR A 45 10.42 -11.92 4.66
CA THR A 45 9.62 -13.15 4.76
C THR A 45 9.12 -13.62 3.41
N CYS A 46 8.57 -12.71 2.61
CA CYS A 46 8.06 -13.04 1.28
C CYS A 46 9.14 -12.94 0.21
N GLU A 47 10.26 -12.26 0.49
CA GLU A 47 11.31 -11.91 -0.49
C GLU A 47 10.82 -11.06 -1.68
N HIS A 48 9.65 -10.43 -1.53
CA HIS A 48 9.08 -9.50 -2.52
C HIS A 48 9.46 -8.05 -2.19
N PRO A 49 9.66 -7.20 -3.22
CA PRO A 49 9.79 -5.77 -3.03
C PRO A 49 8.45 -5.18 -2.53
N VAL A 50 8.57 -4.21 -1.64
CA VAL A 50 7.48 -3.41 -1.08
C VAL A 50 7.62 -2.00 -1.60
N LEU A 51 6.78 -1.68 -2.57
CA LEU A 51 6.74 -0.42 -3.29
C LEU A 51 6.21 0.70 -2.37
N ASN A 52 6.97 1.78 -2.23
CA ASN A 52 6.52 2.96 -1.50
C ASN A 52 5.64 3.84 -2.38
N THR A 53 4.33 3.89 -2.10
CA THR A 53 3.39 4.65 -2.94
C THR A 53 3.39 6.16 -2.66
N ALA A 54 4.09 6.65 -1.64
CA ALA A 54 3.99 8.05 -1.19
C ALA A 54 4.42 9.10 -2.23
N GLN A 55 5.21 8.72 -3.22
CA GLN A 55 5.71 9.61 -4.29
C GLN A 55 5.23 9.18 -5.68
N LEU A 56 4.29 8.23 -5.76
CA LEU A 56 3.79 7.69 -7.02
C LEU A 56 2.36 8.18 -7.28
N SER A 57 2.03 8.43 -8.54
CA SER A 57 0.65 8.62 -8.98
C SER A 57 -0.12 7.30 -8.93
N ASP A 58 -1.46 7.39 -8.91
CA ASP A 58 -2.31 6.20 -8.97
C ASP A 58 -2.08 5.36 -10.23
N SER A 59 -1.82 6.01 -11.36
CA SER A 59 -1.50 5.36 -12.63
C SER A 59 -0.17 4.60 -12.60
N GLU A 60 0.86 5.13 -11.93
CA GLU A 60 2.16 4.46 -11.76
C GLU A 60 2.03 3.24 -10.86
N VAL A 61 1.28 3.35 -9.75
CA VAL A 61 1.03 2.21 -8.85
C VAL A 61 0.22 1.13 -9.57
N LEU A 62 -0.81 1.52 -10.33
CA LEU A 62 -1.60 0.57 -11.12
C LEU A 62 -0.75 -0.16 -12.17
N ALA A 63 0.11 0.56 -12.89
CA ALA A 63 1.01 -0.02 -13.87
C ALA A 63 1.99 -1.01 -13.22
N ALA A 64 2.59 -0.65 -12.08
CA ALA A 64 3.51 -1.51 -11.34
C ALA A 64 2.83 -2.81 -10.87
N VAL A 65 1.64 -2.72 -10.27
CA VAL A 65 0.89 -3.89 -9.79
C VAL A 65 0.40 -4.78 -10.93
N ARG A 66 0.06 -4.21 -12.09
CA ARG A 66 -0.31 -4.99 -13.28
C ARG A 66 0.88 -5.70 -13.91
N ALA A 67 2.06 -5.07 -13.90
CA ALA A 67 3.29 -5.67 -14.39
C ALA A 67 3.74 -6.84 -13.49
N ASP A 68 3.60 -6.68 -12.17
CA ASP A 68 3.86 -7.73 -11.20
C ASP A 68 2.77 -7.77 -10.10
N PRO A 69 1.78 -8.68 -10.22
CA PRO A 69 0.74 -8.87 -9.21
C PRO A 69 1.27 -9.35 -7.85
N GLY A 70 2.51 -9.85 -7.78
CA GLY A 70 3.19 -10.23 -6.54
C GLY A 70 3.75 -9.04 -5.75
N THR A 71 3.91 -7.87 -6.39
CA THR A 71 4.44 -6.67 -5.75
C THR A 71 3.57 -6.26 -4.55
N CYS A 72 4.21 -6.12 -3.39
CA CYS A 72 3.58 -5.55 -2.21
C CYS A 72 3.61 -4.02 -2.32
N VAL A 73 2.57 -3.34 -1.83
CA VAL A 73 2.54 -1.87 -1.84
C VAL A 73 2.34 -1.36 -0.42
N CYS A 74 3.03 -0.28 -0.07
CA CYS A 74 2.86 0.39 1.21
C CYS A 74 2.17 1.73 1.00
N VAL A 75 1.06 1.94 1.72
CA VAL A 75 0.26 3.18 1.69
C VAL A 75 0.29 3.79 3.08
N TRP A 76 0.73 5.03 3.18
CA TRP A 76 0.77 5.76 4.45
C TRP A 76 -0.52 6.54 4.65
N ALA A 77 -1.11 6.54 5.85
CA ALA A 77 -2.31 7.33 6.12
C ALA A 77 -2.09 8.85 5.96
N SER A 78 -0.83 9.30 6.08
CA SER A 78 -0.42 10.70 6.04
C SER A 78 0.15 11.17 4.70
N GLN A 79 0.22 10.30 3.68
CA GLN A 79 0.72 10.73 2.37
C GLN A 79 -0.28 11.65 1.64
N SER A 80 0.21 12.68 0.98
CA SER A 80 -0.61 13.71 0.32
C SER A 80 -1.36 13.20 -0.91
N ASN A 81 -0.94 12.09 -1.49
CA ASN A 81 -1.49 11.51 -2.71
C ASN A 81 -2.57 10.44 -2.47
N VAL A 82 -2.94 10.16 -1.20
CA VAL A 82 -4.02 9.22 -0.84
C VAL A 82 -5.17 9.94 -0.15
N THR A 83 -6.40 9.59 -0.54
CA THR A 83 -7.61 9.89 0.23
C THR A 83 -8.05 8.63 0.97
N LEU A 84 -8.12 8.68 2.30
CA LEU A 84 -8.64 7.57 3.09
C LEU A 84 -10.16 7.55 3.01
N LEU A 85 -10.71 6.47 2.48
CA LEU A 85 -12.13 6.18 2.53
C LEU A 85 -12.43 5.61 3.92
N ARG A 86 -13.08 6.42 4.76
CA ARG A 86 -13.68 5.95 6.01
C ARG A 86 -15.15 5.68 5.73
N ASN A 87 -15.55 4.42 5.67
CA ASN A 87 -16.97 4.13 5.85
C ASN A 87 -17.35 4.57 7.27
N GLN A 88 -18.42 5.34 7.42
CA GLN A 88 -18.99 5.72 8.71
C GLN A 88 -19.67 4.52 9.37
N THR A 89 -18.91 3.45 9.63
CA THR A 89 -19.36 2.33 10.45
C THR A 89 -18.15 1.65 11.09
N ALA A 90 -18.02 1.86 12.40
CA ALA A 90 -17.17 1.18 13.38
C ALA A 90 -15.66 1.53 13.47
N GLU A 91 -15.38 2.31 14.52
CA GLU A 91 -14.22 2.32 15.44
C GLU A 91 -12.81 2.78 15.00
N PRO A 92 -12.10 3.57 15.85
CA PRO A 92 -10.78 4.11 15.55
C PRO A 92 -9.69 3.08 15.88
N GLN A 93 -8.99 2.55 14.87
CA GLN A 93 -7.79 1.74 15.08
C GLN A 93 -6.61 2.34 14.31
N ALA A 94 -5.55 2.65 15.07
CA ALA A 94 -4.33 3.34 14.67
C ALA A 94 -3.59 2.71 13.47
N ASP A 95 -2.82 3.57 12.81
CA ASP A 95 -1.90 3.35 11.68
C ASP A 95 -1.31 1.93 11.61
N ARG A 96 -1.77 1.16 10.62
CA ARG A 96 -1.20 -0.13 10.23
C ARG A 96 -1.00 -0.19 8.73
N CYS A 97 0.26 -0.37 8.33
CA CYS A 97 0.62 -0.86 7.01
C CYS A 97 0.30 -2.36 6.99
N ASP A 98 -0.57 -2.80 6.08
CA ASP A 98 -0.89 -4.20 5.78
C ASP A 98 -0.44 -4.48 4.34
#